data_AF-A0A3S1MYK1-F1
#
_entry.id   AF-A0A3S1MYK1-F1
#
_cell.length_a   1.000
_cell.length_b   1.000
_cell.length_c   1.000
_cell.angle_alpha   90.00
_cell.angle_beta   90.00
_cell.angle_gamma   90.00
#
_symmetry.space_group_name_H-M   'P 1'
#
loop_
_entity.id
_entity.type
_entity.pdbx_description
1 polymer ?
#
loop_
_entity_poly.entity_id
_entity_poly.type
_entity_poly.pdbx_seq_one_letter_code
_entity_poly.pdbx_strand_id
1 'polypeptide(L)' 'MDNSAVGAIARPDTNRQASLAAVDCRVHELLLKQERQERTTLKLIASENFASAAVLEATGSIFTNKYAEGYPGARYY' A
#
# COMPACT_ATOMS: atom_id res chain seq x y z
N MET A 1 36.07 1.62 -33.82
CA MET A 1 36.13 1.38 -32.36
C MET A 1 34.71 1.44 -31.87
N ASP A 2 34.19 0.23 -31.67
CA ASP A 2 32.85 -0.11 -31.26
C ASP A 2 32.63 0.31 -29.80
N ASN A 3 31.52 0.98 -29.50
CA ASN A 3 31.02 1.09 -28.13
C ASN A 3 29.54 0.71 -28.12
N SER A 4 29.29 -0.51 -28.57
CA SER A 4 28.24 -1.39 -28.11
C SER A 4 28.15 -1.40 -26.57
N ALA A 5 27.31 -0.55 -26.02
CA ALA A 5 26.71 -0.75 -24.70
C ALA A 5 25.36 -0.04 -24.65
N VAL A 6 24.37 -0.69 -25.27
CA VAL A 6 22.96 -0.52 -24.96
C VAL A 6 22.76 -0.97 -23.51
N GLY A 7 23.13 -0.12 -22.56
CA GLY A 7 22.72 -0.23 -21.17
C GLY A 7 21.39 0.48 -21.05
N ALA A 8 20.29 -0.26 -21.23
CA ALA A 8 18.95 0.23 -20.98
C ALA A 8 18.91 0.84 -19.57
N ILE A 9 18.93 2.18 -19.48
CA ILE A 9 18.53 2.88 -18.27
C ILE A 9 17.11 2.40 -18.02
N ALA A 10 16.93 1.58 -16.98
CA ALA A 10 15.64 1.06 -16.58
C ALA A 10 14.68 2.24 -16.52
N ARG A 11 13.66 2.21 -17.39
CA ARG A 11 12.60 3.22 -17.40
C ARG A 11 12.02 3.26 -15.98
N PRO A 12 11.91 4.43 -15.33
CA PRO A 12 11.29 4.49 -14.01
C PRO A 12 9.89 3.90 -14.09
N ASP A 13 9.63 2.97 -13.18
CA ASP A 13 8.51 2.03 -13.16
C ASP A 13 7.18 2.64 -13.60
N THR A 14 6.75 2.31 -14.83
CA THR A 14 5.41 2.62 -15.36
C THR A 14 4.26 2.02 -14.53
N ASN A 15 4.57 1.22 -13.48
CA ASN A 15 3.62 0.48 -12.66
C ASN A 15 3.34 1.13 -11.28
N ARG A 16 4.01 2.22 -10.89
CA ARG A 16 3.77 2.83 -9.55
C ARG A 16 2.39 3.49 -9.38
N GLN A 17 1.64 3.68 -10.46
CA GLN A 17 0.39 4.45 -10.47
C GLN A 17 -0.84 3.62 -10.83
N ALA A 18 -0.68 2.33 -11.14
CA ALA A 18 -1.82 1.47 -11.44
C ALA A 18 -2.67 1.26 -10.17
N SER A 19 -3.98 1.43 -10.28
CA SER A 19 -4.89 1.19 -9.16
C SER A 19 -4.96 -0.30 -8.81
N LEU A 20 -5.29 -0.65 -7.57
CA LEU A 20 -5.49 -2.05 -7.17
C LEU A 20 -6.52 -2.74 -8.07
N ALA A 21 -7.59 -2.04 -8.48
CA ALA A 21 -8.59 -2.60 -9.39
C ALA A 21 -8.03 -2.99 -10.77
N ALA A 22 -7.04 -2.23 -11.28
CA ALA A 22 -6.40 -2.51 -12.55
C ALA A 22 -5.36 -3.63 -12.46
N VAL A 23 -4.67 -3.75 -11.33
CA VAL A 23 -3.62 -4.77 -11.10
C VAL A 23 -4.21 -6.09 -10.65
N ASP A 24 -5.18 -6.06 -9.73
CA ASP A 24 -5.87 -7.22 -9.16
C ASP A 24 -7.34 -6.89 -8.86
N CYS A 25 -8.19 -7.08 -9.89
CA CYS A 25 -9.63 -6.85 -9.78
C CYS A 25 -10.31 -7.77 -8.75
N ARG A 26 -9.80 -8.99 -8.55
CA ARG A 26 -10.39 -9.96 -7.63
C ARG A 26 -10.24 -9.51 -6.18
N VAL A 27 -9.05 -9.05 -5.79
CA VAL A 27 -8.84 -8.49 -4.45
C VAL A 27 -9.65 -7.21 -4.25
N HIS A 28 -9.72 -6.35 -5.27
CA HIS A 28 -10.54 -5.15 -5.21
C HIS A 28 -12.03 -5.45 -4.95
N GLU A 29 -12.60 -6.44 -5.65
CA GLU A 29 -13.99 -6.89 -5.43
C GLU A 29 -14.24 -7.43 -4.02
N LEU A 30 -13.27 -8.16 -3.44
CA LEU A 30 -13.38 -8.66 -2.07
C LEU A 30 -13.41 -7.51 -1.05
N LEU A 31 -12.60 -6.46 -1.25
CA LEU A 31 -12.63 -5.27 -0.40
C LEU A 31 -13.98 -4.55 -0.46
N LEU A 32 -14.56 -4.38 -1.65
CA LEU A 32 -15.89 -3.77 -1.81
C LEU A 32 -17.00 -4.60 -1.14
N LYS A 33 -16.91 -5.93 -1.20
CA LYS A 33 -17.86 -6.81 -0.50
C LYS A 33 -17.74 -6.68 1.02
N GLN A 34 -16.50 -6.63 1.54
CA GLN A 34 -16.24 -6.46 2.96
C GLN A 34 -16.73 -5.09 3.47
N GLU A 35 -16.44 -4.01 2.73
CA GLU A 35 -16.91 -2.66 3.08
C GLU A 35 -18.44 -2.61 3.14
N ARG A 36 -19.12 -3.23 2.17
CA ARG A 36 -20.59 -3.34 2.19
C ARG A 36 -21.08 -4.11 3.41
N GLN A 37 -20.44 -5.23 3.76
CA GLN A 37 -20.81 -6.03 4.92
C GLN A 37 -20.67 -5.22 6.21
N GLU A 38 -19.56 -4.49 6.39
CA GLU A 38 -19.33 -3.64 7.56
C GLU A 38 -20.38 -2.53 7.69
N ARG A 39 -20.78 -1.91 6.57
CA ARG A 39 -21.81 -0.86 6.56
C ARG A 39 -23.23 -1.37 6.84
N THR A 40 -23.49 -2.65 6.61
CA THR A 40 -24.85 -3.23 6.69
C THR A 40 -25.04 -4.20 7.85
N THR A 41 -23.97 -4.57 8.55
CA THR A 41 -23.99 -5.52 9.66
C THR A 41 -23.82 -4.79 10.99
N LEU A 42 -24.71 -5.05 11.95
CA LEU A 42 -24.52 -4.58 13.31
C LEU A 42 -23.35 -5.32 13.98
N LYS A 43 -22.27 -4.59 14.28
CA LYS A 43 -21.09 -5.13 14.97
C LYS A 43 -21.27 -5.07 16.50
N LEU A 44 -21.27 -6.22 17.15
CA LEU A 44 -21.45 -6.37 18.61
C LEU A 44 -20.22 -6.97 19.32
N ILE A 45 -19.11 -7.14 18.61
CA ILE A 45 -17.87 -7.64 19.19
C ILE A 45 -17.16 -6.46 19.86
N ALA A 46 -17.05 -6.51 21.19
CA ALA A 46 -16.60 -5.37 22.00
C ALA A 46 -15.18 -4.87 21.68
N SER A 47 -14.32 -5.73 21.12
CA SER A 47 -12.96 -5.39 20.75
C SER A 47 -12.81 -4.90 19.31
N GLU A 48 -13.84 -5.03 18.46
CA GLU A 48 -13.79 -4.55 17.08
C GLU A 48 -14.18 -3.08 16.99
N ASN A 49 -13.56 -2.36 16.04
CA ASN A 49 -13.82 -0.96 15.81
C ASN A 49 -13.51 -0.58 14.35
N PHE A 50 -13.94 0.60 13.93
CA PHE A 50 -13.67 1.16 12.60
C PHE A 50 -12.59 2.25 12.70
N ALA A 51 -11.49 2.08 11.95
CA ALA A 51 -10.48 3.11 11.84
C ALA A 51 -11.00 4.32 11.05
N SER A 52 -10.53 5.52 11.39
CA SER A 52 -10.85 6.72 10.59
C SER A 52 -10.16 6.68 9.23
N ALA A 53 -10.72 7.40 8.26
CA ALA A 53 -10.13 7.51 6.92
C ALA A 53 -8.68 8.04 6.97
N ALA A 54 -8.38 8.99 7.85
CA ALA A 54 -7.03 9.54 8.03
C ALA A 54 -6.03 8.48 8.52
N VAL A 55 -6.44 7.56 9.40
CA VAL A 55 -5.58 6.46 9.86
C VAL A 55 -5.30 5.48 8.72
N LEU A 56 -6.32 5.13 7.94
CA LEU A 56 -6.17 4.22 6.79
C LEU A 56 -5.25 4.82 5.70
N GLU A 57 -5.38 6.11 5.42
CA GLU A 57 -4.52 6.84 4.47
C GLU A 57 -3.05 6.82 4.91
N ALA A 58 -2.78 7.15 6.18
CA ALA A 58 -1.41 7.11 6.71
C ALA A 58 -0.82 5.70 6.68
N THR A 59 -1.63 4.67 6.93
CA THR A 59 -1.19 3.26 6.94
C THR A 59 -0.71 2.78 5.57
N GLY A 60 -1.37 3.21 4.49
CA GLY A 60 -0.99 2.89 3.11
C GLY A 60 0.08 3.81 2.51
N SER A 61 0.72 4.65 3.31
CA SER A 61 1.63 5.70 2.83
C SER A 61 3.04 5.20 2.51
N ILE A 62 3.87 6.11 2.01
CA ILE A 62 5.29 5.89 1.69
C ILE A 62 6.15 5.46 2.90
N PHE A 63 5.64 5.59 4.14
CA PHE A 63 6.35 5.13 5.33
C PHE A 63 6.64 3.63 5.33
N THR A 64 5.84 2.85 4.60
CA THR A 64 6.06 1.41 4.39
C THR A 64 7.38 1.08 3.69
N ASN A 65 7.95 2.02 2.94
CA ASN A 65 9.20 1.81 2.21
C ASN A 65 10.45 2.00 3.08
N LYS A 66 10.33 2.63 4.25
CA LYS A 66 11.50 3.03 5.06
C LYS A 66 11.85 1.95 6.08
N TYR A 67 13.08 1.48 6.00
CA TYR A 67 13.72 0.74 7.08
C TYR A 67 14.29 1.72 8.12
N ALA A 68 13.94 1.56 9.40
CA ALA A 68 14.28 2.51 10.46
C ALA A 68 14.51 1.82 11.81
N GLU A 69 15.36 0.80 11.86
CA GLU A 69 15.70 0.14 13.13
C GLU A 69 16.41 1.09 14.10
N GLY A 70 16.19 0.88 15.41
CA GLY A 70 16.68 1.75 16.48
C GLY A 70 15.64 2.76 16.98
N TYR A 71 16.10 3.86 17.56
CA TYR A 71 15.25 4.92 18.12
C TYR A 71 15.40 6.24 17.33
N PRO A 72 14.47 7.20 17.47
CA PRO A 72 14.68 8.55 16.94
C PRO A 72 16.01 9.13 17.45
N GLY A 73 16.87 9.58 16.53
CA GLY A 73 18.22 10.09 16.85
C GLY A 73 19.30 9.01 17.04
N ALA A 74 18.93 7.72 17.05
CA ALA A 74 19.85 6.59 17.19
C ALA A 74 19.40 5.43 16.29
N ARG A 75 19.50 5.63 14.97
CA ARG A 75 19.15 4.63 13.95
C ARG A 75 20.38 3.83 13.53
N TYR A 76 20.17 2.58 13.13
CA TYR A 76 21.21 1.75 12.54
C TYR A 76 21.40 2.00 11.02
N TYR A 77 20.39 2.56 10.35
CA TYR A 77 20.34 2.84 8.90
C TYR A 77 19.87 4.27 8.61
#